data_AF-A0ABD7JWF7-F1
#
_entry.id   AF-A0ABD7JWF7-F1
#
_cell.length_a   1.000
_cell.length_b   1.000
_cell.length_c   1.000
_cell.angle_alpha   90.00
_cell.angle_beta   90.00
_cell.angle_gamma   90.00
#
_symmetry.space_group_name_H-M   'P 1'
#
loop_
_entity.id
_entity.type
_entity.pdbx_description
1 polymer ?
#
loop_
_entity_poly.entity_id
_entity_poly.type
_entity_poly.pdbx_seq_one_letter_code
_entity_poly.pdbx_strand_id
1 'polypeptide(L)'
;MSGYVPNNRNERPAPKPEAYNGDFDRQPARPLVADAQPETPRQKLQQSGCVFAKSCSLPDGVIDHRQPGNFIPLESLKTYGEWAVLATGSAIAATGTPLQLVGGSSSGTALATRLGGSIALGLAEGTATAGVMAGTALGSIAMLLPNNSLSPDSAYYTSEQYAALDMGRTRARLNIKHLPDGSVDVYGFYTGGKASWETVPVIAAFPRGDQFVADIGQGVELIWTPAADPNEVLGIPALEGAPALPAVWVYPPTEKSDQILVNPVHPPEYQDAIIWFPSTDIQPIYIALSLRDEPGVVTGQGQEVTGIWLADAGRELGAPVPSQIADQLRGRRFNSFDDFRRAFWTAVGSDPVLSGQFNERNAKDMAKGFSPVAPSTEHAGKRRAYELHHIEAISEGGAVYDVDNLGVTTPKHHIGLHKKG
;
A
#
# COMPACT_ATOMS: atom_id res chain seq x y z
N MET A 1 -6.93 54.64 -36.62
CA MET A 1 -7.03 54.04 -37.98
C MET A 1 -6.10 52.84 -37.99
N SER A 2 -6.65 51.62 -37.95
CA SER A 2 -5.86 50.38 -37.99
C SER A 2 -5.70 49.95 -39.45
N GLY A 3 -4.46 49.96 -39.95
CA GLY A 3 -4.15 49.64 -41.35
C GLY A 3 -4.09 48.13 -41.57
N TYR A 4 -5.02 47.61 -42.34
CA TYR A 4 -5.00 46.23 -42.83
C TYR A 4 -4.01 46.12 -44.00
N VAL A 5 -3.01 45.24 -43.91
CA VAL A 5 -2.09 44.91 -45.02
C VAL A 5 -2.50 43.55 -45.59
N PRO A 6 -2.96 43.48 -46.86
CA PRO A 6 -3.34 42.21 -47.47
C PRO A 6 -2.13 41.30 -47.68
N ASN A 7 -2.27 40.02 -47.33
CA ASN A 7 -1.24 39.01 -47.53
C ASN A 7 -1.42 38.34 -48.91
N ASN A 8 -0.79 38.91 -49.95
CA ASN A 8 -0.81 38.37 -51.32
C ASN A 8 0.13 37.16 -51.47
N ARG A 9 -0.19 36.05 -50.81
CA ARG A 9 0.59 34.78 -50.93
C ARG A 9 0.59 34.20 -52.35
N ASN A 10 -0.36 34.58 -53.20
CA ASN A 10 -0.54 34.01 -54.54
C ASN A 10 0.28 34.74 -55.64
N GLU A 11 1.02 35.80 -55.29
CA GLU A 11 1.80 36.60 -56.26
C GLU A 11 3.32 36.38 -56.14
N ARG A 12 3.81 35.46 -55.30
CA ARG A 12 5.25 35.18 -55.19
C ARG A 12 5.71 34.32 -56.38
N PRO A 13 6.60 34.82 -57.25
CA PRO A 13 7.20 33.99 -58.29
C PRO A 13 8.04 32.88 -57.65
N ALA A 14 7.99 31.68 -58.22
CA ALA A 14 8.78 30.55 -57.75
C ALA A 14 10.28 30.93 -57.73
N PRO A 15 11.01 30.63 -56.63
CA PRO A 15 12.44 30.91 -56.58
C PRO A 15 13.14 30.13 -57.70
N LYS A 16 13.96 30.82 -58.48
CA LYS A 16 14.81 30.18 -59.48
C LYS A 16 15.80 29.29 -58.72
N PRO A 17 15.88 27.98 -59.00
CA PRO A 17 16.88 27.13 -58.37
C PRO A 17 18.27 27.63 -58.79
N GLU A 18 19.09 28.00 -57.81
CA GLU A 18 20.50 28.31 -58.05
C GLU A 18 21.23 27.03 -58.47
N ALA A 19 22.16 27.17 -59.40
CA ALA A 19 22.96 26.04 -59.88
C ALA A 19 23.77 25.45 -58.72
N TYR A 20 23.71 24.14 -58.55
CA TYR A 20 24.44 23.41 -57.51
C TYR A 20 25.93 23.77 -57.56
N ASN A 21 26.43 24.34 -56.46
CA ASN A 21 27.77 24.92 -56.38
C ASN A 21 28.85 23.92 -55.92
N GLY A 22 28.49 22.65 -55.71
CA GLY A 22 29.43 21.58 -55.34
C GLY A 22 29.95 21.65 -53.89
N ASP A 23 29.41 22.54 -53.05
CA ASP A 23 29.88 22.72 -51.66
C ASP A 23 29.55 21.52 -50.77
N PHE A 24 28.50 20.75 -51.10
CA PHE A 24 28.12 19.56 -50.34
C PHE A 24 29.14 18.43 -50.51
N ASP A 25 29.71 18.29 -51.71
CA ASP A 25 30.71 17.25 -52.02
C ASP A 25 32.11 17.56 -51.48
N ARG A 26 32.34 18.80 -51.01
CA ARG A 26 33.61 19.26 -50.42
C ARG A 26 33.61 19.19 -48.89
N GLN A 27 32.55 18.67 -48.27
CA GLN A 27 32.52 18.54 -46.82
C GLN A 27 33.46 17.43 -46.35
N PRO A 28 34.35 17.69 -45.38
CA PRO A 28 35.17 16.63 -44.80
C PRO A 28 34.28 15.60 -44.09
N ALA A 29 34.68 14.34 -44.11
CA ALA A 29 33.97 13.26 -43.43
C ALA A 29 33.86 13.58 -41.92
N ARG A 30 32.62 13.62 -41.39
CA ARG A 30 32.40 13.79 -39.95
C ARG A 30 32.92 12.56 -39.21
N PRO A 31 33.76 12.72 -38.17
CA PRO A 31 34.11 11.62 -37.28
C PRO A 31 32.86 11.08 -36.57
N LEU A 32 32.57 9.79 -36.72
CA LEU A 32 31.58 9.05 -35.92
C LEU A 32 32.24 8.55 -34.62
N VAL A 33 32.76 9.47 -33.82
CA VAL A 33 33.14 9.18 -32.44
C VAL A 33 32.38 10.18 -31.59
N ALA A 34 31.34 9.68 -30.92
CA ALA A 34 30.68 10.43 -29.86
C ALA A 34 31.63 10.42 -28.67
N ASP A 35 32.42 11.49 -28.52
CA ASP A 35 33.05 11.78 -27.24
C ASP A 35 31.92 11.88 -26.20
N ALA A 36 31.94 10.96 -25.23
CA ALA A 36 31.01 10.98 -24.11
C ALA A 36 31.15 12.33 -23.41
N GLN A 37 30.16 13.20 -23.60
CA GLN A 37 30.10 14.45 -22.85
C GLN A 37 30.01 14.07 -21.36
N PRO A 38 30.78 14.73 -20.48
CA PRO A 38 30.58 14.57 -19.04
C PRO A 38 29.12 14.88 -18.74
N GLU A 39 28.44 13.95 -18.04
CA GLU A 39 27.02 14.06 -17.69
C GLU A 39 26.72 15.47 -17.19
N THR A 40 25.91 16.20 -17.94
CA THR A 40 25.33 17.45 -17.48
C THR A 40 24.62 17.13 -16.17
N PRO A 41 24.82 17.91 -15.08
CA PRO A 41 24.09 17.70 -13.84
C PRO A 41 22.59 17.60 -14.16
N ARG A 42 21.99 16.45 -13.84
CA ARG A 42 20.56 16.15 -14.07
C ARG A 42 19.74 17.41 -13.79
N GLN A 43 19.20 18.01 -14.84
CA GLN A 43 18.20 19.06 -14.65
C GLN A 43 17.04 18.39 -13.92
N LYS A 44 16.81 18.78 -12.66
CA LYS A 44 15.58 18.46 -11.94
C LYS A 44 14.43 19.00 -12.77
N LEU A 45 13.80 18.14 -13.58
CA LEU A 45 12.48 18.40 -14.15
C LEU A 45 11.61 18.91 -13.02
N GLN A 46 11.01 20.08 -13.21
CA GLN A 46 10.33 20.84 -12.18
C GLN A 46 9.18 20.00 -11.59
N GLN A 47 9.41 19.36 -10.44
CA GLN A 47 8.56 18.37 -9.76
C GLN A 47 7.21 18.91 -9.23
N SER A 48 6.76 20.08 -9.69
CA SER A 48 5.65 20.82 -9.10
C SER A 48 4.32 20.45 -9.75
N GLY A 49 3.64 19.41 -9.24
CA GLY A 49 2.19 19.25 -9.44
C GLY A 49 1.68 17.93 -10.01
N CYS A 50 2.53 16.98 -10.37
CA CYS A 50 2.07 15.70 -10.91
C CYS A 50 1.56 14.72 -9.83
N VAL A 51 0.66 13.81 -10.22
CA VAL A 51 -0.02 12.87 -9.33
C VAL A 51 -0.32 11.55 -10.05
N PHE A 52 -0.34 10.45 -9.30
CA PHE A 52 -0.75 9.13 -9.77
C PHE A 52 -2.27 9.07 -9.98
N ALA A 53 -3.05 9.34 -8.92
CA ALA A 53 -4.51 9.38 -8.96
C ALA A 53 -5.03 10.66 -8.30
N LYS A 54 -6.05 11.27 -8.91
CA LYS A 54 -6.81 12.42 -8.43
C LYS A 54 -8.29 12.22 -8.71
N SER A 55 -9.14 12.95 -7.99
CA SER A 55 -10.58 12.95 -8.26
C SER A 55 -10.85 13.54 -9.65
N CYS A 56 -11.64 12.84 -10.47
CA CYS A 56 -12.14 13.35 -11.75
C CYS A 56 -13.17 14.47 -11.61
N SER A 57 -13.60 14.82 -10.39
CA SER A 57 -14.46 15.99 -10.16
C SER A 57 -13.66 17.30 -10.20
N LEU A 58 -12.33 17.24 -10.16
CA LEU A 58 -11.46 18.40 -10.20
C LEU A 58 -11.14 18.83 -11.64
N PRO A 59 -10.97 20.14 -11.92
CA PRO A 59 -10.52 20.62 -13.22
C PRO A 59 -9.15 20.06 -13.63
N ASP A 60 -8.87 20.12 -14.94
CA ASP A 60 -7.58 19.77 -15.51
C ASP A 60 -6.41 20.48 -14.79
N GLY A 61 -5.35 19.74 -14.46
CA GLY A 61 -4.17 20.26 -13.77
C GLY A 61 -4.36 20.51 -12.26
N VAL A 62 -5.59 20.44 -11.74
CA VAL A 62 -5.88 20.70 -10.31
C VAL A 62 -5.89 19.40 -9.52
N ILE A 63 -4.90 19.19 -8.65
CA ILE A 63 -4.79 17.93 -7.88
C ILE A 63 -5.46 17.97 -6.50
N ASP A 64 -5.80 19.16 -6.00
CA ASP A 64 -6.35 19.33 -4.65
C ASP A 64 -7.78 19.88 -4.68
N HIS A 65 -8.61 19.39 -3.75
CA HIS A 65 -9.85 20.08 -3.38
C HIS A 65 -9.51 21.44 -2.74
N ARG A 66 -9.76 22.52 -3.47
CA ARG A 66 -9.54 23.91 -3.04
C ARG A 66 -10.87 24.63 -2.89
N GLN A 67 -11.65 24.22 -1.89
CA GLN A 67 -12.91 24.89 -1.54
C GLN A 67 -12.73 25.84 -0.36
N PRO A 68 -13.53 26.92 -0.26
CA PRO A 68 -13.55 27.78 0.92
C PRO A 68 -13.73 26.96 2.20
N GLY A 69 -12.85 27.18 3.20
CA GLY A 69 -12.88 26.44 4.47
C GLY A 69 -12.21 25.06 4.44
N ASN A 70 -11.40 24.75 3.41
CA ASN A 70 -10.68 23.47 3.25
C ASN A 70 -11.61 22.24 3.29
N PHE A 71 -12.83 22.39 2.77
CA PHE A 71 -13.76 21.27 2.65
C PHE A 71 -13.25 20.23 1.64
N ILE A 72 -13.21 18.97 2.06
CA ILE A 72 -12.86 17.82 1.25
C ILE A 72 -14.10 16.91 1.23
N PRO A 73 -14.70 16.64 0.05
CA PRO A 73 -15.87 15.77 -0.05
C PRO A 73 -15.54 14.31 0.26
N LEU A 74 -16.53 13.58 0.78
CA LEU A 74 -16.53 12.11 0.74
C LEU A 74 -16.88 11.69 -0.69
N GLU A 75 -15.99 10.96 -1.35
CA GLU A 75 -16.15 10.57 -2.75
C GLU A 75 -16.06 9.05 -2.92
N SER A 76 -16.76 8.51 -3.92
CA SER A 76 -16.57 7.10 -4.27
C SER A 76 -15.15 6.89 -4.80
N LEU A 77 -14.53 5.75 -4.48
CA LEU A 77 -13.22 5.42 -5.05
C LEU A 77 -13.22 5.37 -6.58
N LYS A 78 -14.38 5.05 -7.19
CA LYS A 78 -14.57 5.07 -8.65
C LYS A 78 -14.26 6.45 -9.27
N THR A 79 -14.41 7.52 -8.51
CA THR A 79 -14.10 8.89 -8.96
C THR A 79 -12.59 9.11 -9.14
N TYR A 80 -11.73 8.31 -8.49
CA TYR A 80 -10.27 8.42 -8.58
C TYR A 80 -9.67 7.47 -9.61
N GLY A 81 -10.36 6.37 -9.89
CA GLY A 81 -9.86 5.32 -10.77
C GLY A 81 -10.78 4.10 -10.79
N GLU A 82 -10.46 3.18 -11.70
CA GLU A 82 -10.97 1.83 -11.61
C GLU A 82 -10.25 1.11 -10.47
N TRP A 83 -10.99 0.38 -9.66
CA TRP A 83 -10.42 -0.30 -8.49
C TRP A 83 -10.93 -1.73 -8.40
N ALA A 84 -10.13 -2.56 -7.74
CA ALA A 84 -10.48 -3.94 -7.46
C ALA A 84 -9.84 -4.39 -6.15
N VAL A 85 -10.51 -5.32 -5.47
CA VAL A 85 -9.98 -6.06 -4.34
C VAL A 85 -9.77 -7.48 -4.82
N LEU A 86 -8.54 -7.95 -4.70
CA LEU A 86 -8.13 -9.26 -5.14
C LEU A 86 -7.52 -10.02 -3.97
N ALA A 87 -7.68 -11.33 -3.94
CA ALA A 87 -7.10 -12.16 -2.90
C ALA A 87 -6.64 -13.51 -3.44
N THR A 88 -5.69 -14.13 -2.75
CA THR A 88 -5.29 -15.50 -3.03
C THR A 88 -6.31 -16.47 -2.43
N GLY A 89 -6.70 -17.50 -3.19
CA GLY A 89 -7.57 -18.58 -2.70
C GLY A 89 -6.83 -19.61 -1.85
N SER A 90 -5.50 -19.57 -1.87
CA SER A 90 -4.60 -20.45 -1.11
C SER A 90 -3.39 -19.65 -0.63
N ALA A 91 -2.58 -20.26 0.24
CA ALA A 91 -1.38 -19.63 0.75
C ALA A 91 -0.44 -19.17 -0.37
N ILE A 92 0.24 -18.05 -0.16
CA ILE A 92 1.21 -17.50 -1.10
C ILE A 92 2.38 -18.48 -1.25
N ALA A 93 2.61 -18.94 -2.47
CA ALA A 93 3.68 -19.86 -2.83
C ALA A 93 4.85 -19.12 -3.48
N ALA A 94 6.06 -19.67 -3.37
CA ALA A 94 7.25 -19.10 -4.00
C ALA A 94 7.12 -18.99 -5.54
N THR A 95 6.44 -19.93 -6.17
CA THR A 95 6.18 -19.92 -7.63
C THR A 95 5.11 -18.91 -8.06
N GLY A 96 4.51 -18.17 -7.12
CA GLY A 96 3.37 -17.30 -7.35
C GLY A 96 2.04 -18.01 -7.15
N THR A 97 1.14 -17.35 -6.44
CA THR A 97 -0.26 -17.74 -6.25
C THR A 97 -1.16 -16.73 -6.96
N PRO A 98 -1.97 -17.15 -7.96
CA PRO A 98 -2.85 -16.26 -8.70
C PRO A 98 -3.81 -15.49 -7.82
N LEU A 99 -4.00 -14.21 -8.14
CA LEU A 99 -4.99 -13.36 -7.49
C LEU A 99 -6.36 -13.54 -8.14
N GLN A 100 -7.38 -13.67 -7.31
CA GLN A 100 -8.78 -13.85 -7.71
C GLN A 100 -9.62 -12.64 -7.27
N LEU A 101 -10.64 -12.32 -8.05
CA LEU A 101 -11.49 -11.15 -7.83
C LEU A 101 -12.44 -11.37 -6.64
N VAL A 102 -12.28 -10.57 -5.59
CA VAL A 102 -13.24 -10.46 -4.48
C VAL A 102 -14.37 -9.50 -4.89
N GLY A 103 -14.02 -8.39 -5.55
CA GLY A 103 -14.95 -7.44 -6.16
C GLY A 103 -14.26 -6.15 -6.58
N GLY A 104 -14.97 -5.25 -7.22
CA GLY A 104 -14.38 -4.04 -7.80
C GLY A 104 -15.38 -3.15 -8.51
N SER A 105 -14.87 -2.10 -9.15
CA SER A 105 -15.69 -1.20 -9.98
C SER A 105 -16.02 -1.72 -11.38
N SER A 106 -15.44 -2.87 -11.77
CA SER A 106 -15.53 -3.49 -13.10
C SER A 106 -15.52 -5.02 -13.00
N SER A 107 -15.75 -5.71 -14.13
CA SER A 107 -15.69 -7.16 -14.20
C SER A 107 -14.23 -7.66 -14.26
N GLY A 108 -14.00 -8.92 -13.88
CA GLY A 108 -12.66 -9.54 -13.95
C GLY A 108 -12.06 -9.54 -15.36
N THR A 109 -12.89 -9.62 -16.41
CA THR A 109 -12.46 -9.48 -17.81
C THR A 109 -12.01 -8.05 -18.11
N ALA A 110 -12.81 -7.04 -17.75
CA ALA A 110 -12.44 -5.64 -18.01
C ALA A 110 -11.14 -5.25 -17.29
N LEU A 111 -10.99 -5.70 -16.04
CA LEU A 111 -9.78 -5.51 -15.26
C LEU A 111 -8.57 -6.21 -15.91
N ALA A 112 -8.71 -7.47 -16.32
CA ALA A 112 -7.62 -8.21 -16.97
C ALA A 112 -7.19 -7.56 -18.29
N THR A 113 -8.16 -7.17 -19.13
CA THR A 113 -7.89 -6.43 -20.38
C THR A 113 -7.12 -5.15 -20.11
N ARG A 114 -7.49 -4.40 -19.07
CA ARG A 114 -6.81 -3.17 -18.70
C ARG A 114 -5.39 -3.41 -18.16
N LEU A 115 -5.18 -4.52 -17.46
CA LEU A 115 -3.87 -4.95 -16.99
C LEU A 115 -3.01 -5.58 -18.10
N GLY A 116 -3.59 -5.93 -19.24
CA GLY A 116 -2.90 -6.63 -20.34
C GLY A 116 -2.38 -8.01 -19.97
N GLY A 117 -2.93 -8.65 -18.93
CA GLY A 117 -2.39 -9.88 -18.36
C GLY A 117 -3.02 -10.30 -17.05
N SER A 118 -2.35 -11.22 -16.36
CA SER A 118 -2.76 -11.74 -15.05
C SER A 118 -1.76 -11.36 -13.96
N ILE A 119 -2.21 -11.42 -12.72
CA ILE A 119 -1.42 -11.05 -11.55
C ILE A 119 -1.49 -12.13 -10.47
N ALA A 120 -0.39 -12.26 -9.74
CA ALA A 120 -0.19 -13.20 -8.66
C ALA A 120 0.64 -12.55 -7.54
N LEU A 121 0.58 -13.13 -6.35
CA LEU A 121 1.51 -12.83 -5.26
C LEU A 121 2.50 -13.97 -5.14
N GLY A 122 3.80 -13.66 -5.05
CA GLY A 122 4.87 -14.63 -4.84
C GLY A 122 5.65 -14.34 -3.57
N LEU A 123 6.57 -15.25 -3.23
CA LEU A 123 7.56 -15.03 -2.17
C LEU A 123 8.86 -14.56 -2.81
N ALA A 124 9.47 -13.53 -2.25
CA ALA A 124 10.73 -12.98 -2.77
C ALA A 124 11.90 -13.98 -2.64
N GLU A 125 12.69 -14.13 -3.70
CA GLU A 125 13.90 -14.98 -3.71
C GLU A 125 15.13 -14.19 -3.19
N GLY A 126 15.94 -14.81 -2.34
CA GLY A 126 17.24 -14.25 -1.92
C GLY A 126 17.16 -13.12 -0.89
N THR A 127 15.97 -12.61 -0.60
CA THR A 127 15.69 -11.97 0.67
C THR A 127 15.34 -13.06 1.68
N ALA A 128 16.31 -13.42 2.52
CA ALA A 128 16.00 -13.97 3.84
C ALA A 128 15.36 -12.90 4.75
N THR A 129 14.62 -11.94 4.20
CA THR A 129 13.59 -11.16 4.89
C THR A 129 12.26 -11.84 4.64
N ALA A 130 12.21 -13.10 5.07
CA ALA A 130 11.26 -13.55 6.06
C ALA A 130 10.19 -12.47 6.29
N GLY A 131 8.99 -12.69 5.76
CA GLY A 131 7.93 -11.69 5.61
C GLY A 131 6.58 -12.34 5.32
N VAL A 132 6.66 -13.49 4.68
CA VAL A 132 5.57 -14.43 4.54
C VAL A 132 6.00 -15.71 5.23
N MET A 133 5.17 -16.22 6.14
CA MET A 133 5.26 -17.63 6.52
C MET A 133 5.12 -18.45 5.24
N ALA A 134 6.24 -18.93 4.69
CA ALA A 134 6.26 -19.66 3.44
C ALA A 134 5.30 -20.87 3.56
N GLY A 135 4.13 -20.77 2.91
CA GLY A 135 3.12 -21.82 2.86
C GLY A 135 1.84 -21.63 3.69
N THR A 136 1.67 -20.55 4.48
CA THR A 136 0.48 -20.36 5.34
C THR A 136 0.00 -18.90 5.45
N ALA A 137 0.23 -18.04 4.47
CA ALA A 137 -0.33 -16.68 4.50
C ALA A 137 -1.22 -16.48 3.28
N LEU A 138 -2.45 -16.00 3.50
CA LEU A 138 -3.31 -15.54 2.43
C LEU A 138 -3.04 -14.05 2.17
N GLY A 139 -2.90 -13.67 0.91
CA GLY A 139 -2.69 -12.27 0.52
C GLY A 139 -3.97 -11.66 -0.03
N SER A 140 -4.21 -10.39 0.30
CA SER A 140 -5.22 -9.55 -0.35
C SER A 140 -4.58 -8.24 -0.79
N ILE A 141 -4.97 -7.74 -1.96
CA ILE A 141 -4.57 -6.42 -2.45
C ILE A 141 -5.78 -5.56 -2.78
N ALA A 142 -5.72 -4.28 -2.44
CA ALA A 142 -6.61 -3.26 -2.96
C ALA A 142 -5.85 -2.53 -4.06
N MET A 143 -6.36 -2.64 -5.28
CA MET A 143 -5.76 -2.08 -6.48
C MET A 143 -6.52 -0.83 -6.92
N LEU A 144 -5.79 0.17 -7.39
CA LEU A 144 -6.32 1.35 -8.06
C LEU A 144 -5.56 1.61 -9.37
N LEU A 145 -6.30 1.65 -10.48
CA LEU A 145 -5.83 2.07 -11.79
C LEU A 145 -6.36 3.50 -12.06
N PRO A 146 -5.48 4.49 -12.26
CA PRO A 146 -5.89 5.88 -12.35
C PRO A 146 -6.72 6.13 -13.60
N ASN A 147 -7.64 7.09 -13.58
CA ASN A 147 -8.52 7.35 -14.73
C ASN A 147 -7.83 8.01 -15.94
N ASN A 148 -6.51 8.15 -15.98
CA ASN A 148 -5.77 8.90 -17.01
C ASN A 148 -6.11 8.51 -18.47
N SER A 149 -6.46 7.25 -18.72
CA SER A 149 -6.82 6.76 -20.06
C SER A 149 -8.28 6.98 -20.42
N LEU A 150 -9.14 7.14 -19.42
CA LEU A 150 -10.58 7.36 -19.57
C LEU A 150 -10.93 8.86 -19.47
N SER A 151 -10.13 9.61 -18.71
CA SER A 151 -10.27 11.03 -18.44
C SER A 151 -8.86 11.65 -18.42
N PRO A 152 -8.31 12.05 -19.58
CA PRO A 152 -7.01 12.68 -19.67
C PRO A 152 -6.92 13.95 -18.81
N ASP A 153 -5.77 14.13 -18.16
CA ASP A 153 -5.49 15.29 -17.30
C ASP A 153 -3.98 15.57 -17.31
N SER A 154 -3.62 16.84 -17.40
CA SER A 154 -2.23 17.32 -17.41
C SER A 154 -1.49 17.12 -16.10
N ALA A 155 -2.21 16.83 -15.00
CA ALA A 155 -1.60 16.54 -13.71
C ALA A 155 -1.10 15.09 -13.57
N TYR A 156 -1.47 14.16 -14.45
CA TYR A 156 -1.00 12.79 -14.30
C TYR A 156 0.51 12.68 -14.58
N TYR A 157 1.16 11.75 -13.88
CA TYR A 157 2.55 11.41 -14.18
C TYR A 157 2.69 10.86 -15.61
N THR A 158 3.75 11.26 -16.30
CA THR A 158 4.17 10.64 -17.57
C THR A 158 5.03 9.40 -17.31
N SER A 159 5.17 8.53 -18.32
CA SER A 159 6.03 7.34 -18.23
C SER A 159 7.49 7.69 -17.91
N GLU A 160 8.01 8.77 -18.48
CA GLU A 160 9.37 9.25 -18.21
C GLU A 160 9.53 9.76 -16.77
N GLN A 161 8.46 10.31 -16.18
CA GLN A 161 8.48 10.76 -14.80
C GLN A 161 8.57 9.58 -13.84
N TYR A 162 7.83 8.48 -14.07
CA TYR A 162 7.92 7.29 -13.20
C TYR A 162 9.34 6.73 -13.10
N ALA A 163 10.11 6.77 -14.19
CA ALA A 163 11.51 6.33 -14.21
C ALA A 163 12.44 7.14 -13.28
N ALA A 164 12.02 8.34 -12.86
CA ALA A 164 12.79 9.23 -12.00
C ALA A 164 12.22 9.35 -10.56
N LEU A 165 11.18 8.58 -10.21
CA LEU A 165 10.51 8.66 -8.91
C LEU A 165 10.88 7.47 -8.02
N ASP A 166 11.42 7.75 -6.83
CA ASP A 166 11.45 6.79 -5.73
C ASP A 166 10.14 6.83 -4.92
N MET A 167 9.50 8.01 -4.88
CA MET A 167 8.24 8.27 -4.17
C MET A 167 7.29 9.04 -5.09
N GLY A 168 6.10 8.50 -5.28
CA GLY A 168 5.05 9.04 -6.14
C GLY A 168 3.93 9.66 -5.31
N ARG A 169 3.39 10.78 -5.78
CA ARG A 169 2.26 11.46 -5.15
C ARG A 169 0.95 10.82 -5.59
N THR A 170 0.02 10.59 -4.67
CA THR A 170 -1.36 10.17 -4.98
C THR A 170 -2.34 10.94 -4.10
N ARG A 171 -3.59 11.11 -4.53
CA ARG A 171 -4.67 11.75 -3.74
C ARG A 171 -5.61 10.76 -3.06
N ALA A 172 -5.45 9.47 -3.31
CA ALA A 172 -6.14 8.40 -2.59
C ALA A 172 -5.14 7.31 -2.24
N ARG A 173 -5.16 6.88 -0.97
CA ARG A 173 -4.45 5.68 -0.48
C ARG A 173 -5.45 4.75 0.19
N LEU A 174 -5.36 3.47 -0.10
CA LEU A 174 -6.33 2.44 0.25
C LEU A 174 -5.81 1.58 1.38
N ASN A 175 -6.74 1.03 2.16
CA ASN A 175 -6.47 0.02 3.15
C ASN A 175 -7.52 -1.09 3.09
N ILE A 176 -7.08 -2.31 3.33
CA ILE A 176 -7.95 -3.48 3.50
C ILE A 176 -7.96 -3.86 4.97
N LYS A 177 -9.14 -4.18 5.49
CA LYS A 177 -9.34 -4.69 6.84
C LYS A 177 -10.20 -5.94 6.77
N HIS A 178 -9.64 -7.08 7.14
CA HIS A 178 -10.41 -8.30 7.34
C HIS A 178 -11.06 -8.26 8.72
N LEU A 179 -12.36 -8.52 8.77
CA LEU A 179 -13.13 -8.55 10.01
C LEU A 179 -13.23 -9.99 10.55
N PRO A 180 -13.45 -10.18 11.87
CA PRO A 180 -13.51 -11.50 12.49
C PRO A 180 -14.64 -12.41 11.96
N ASP A 181 -15.69 -11.82 11.40
CA ASP A 181 -16.79 -12.54 10.76
C ASP A 181 -16.47 -13.03 9.33
N GLY A 182 -15.24 -12.80 8.87
CA GLY A 182 -14.76 -13.15 7.54
C GLY A 182 -15.10 -12.13 6.46
N SER A 183 -15.80 -11.04 6.79
CA SER A 183 -16.03 -9.95 5.85
C SER A 183 -14.76 -9.13 5.60
N VAL A 184 -14.72 -8.47 4.46
CA VAL A 184 -13.61 -7.60 4.05
C VAL A 184 -14.15 -6.18 3.96
N ASP A 185 -13.53 -5.28 4.69
CA ASP A 185 -13.78 -3.84 4.63
C ASP A 185 -12.63 -3.15 3.89
N VAL A 186 -12.97 -2.29 2.95
CA VAL A 186 -11.99 -1.54 2.14
C VAL A 186 -12.40 -0.09 2.13
N TYR A 187 -11.46 0.77 2.47
CA TYR A 187 -11.65 2.21 2.48
C TYR A 187 -10.39 2.92 2.00
N GLY A 188 -10.56 4.13 1.50
CA GLY A 188 -9.45 5.02 1.17
C GLY A 188 -9.47 6.28 2.02
N PHE A 189 -8.32 6.92 2.15
CA PHE A 189 -8.23 8.29 2.65
C PHE A 189 -7.76 9.24 1.55
N TYR A 190 -8.38 10.42 1.51
CA TYR A 190 -7.87 11.55 0.76
C TYR A 190 -6.59 12.07 1.44
N THR A 191 -5.53 12.21 0.65
CA THR A 191 -4.19 12.52 1.18
C THR A 191 -3.81 14.00 1.06
N GLY A 192 -4.47 14.75 0.18
CA GLY A 192 -4.10 16.14 -0.12
C GLY A 192 -4.17 17.04 1.11
N GLY A 193 -3.16 17.89 1.27
CA GLY A 193 -3.03 18.77 2.44
C GLY A 193 -2.36 18.11 3.66
N LYS A 194 -1.97 16.83 3.55
CA LYS A 194 -1.18 16.11 4.56
C LYS A 194 0.10 15.55 3.95
N ALA A 195 1.20 16.30 4.08
CA ALA A 195 2.47 15.97 3.44
C ALA A 195 2.96 14.52 3.65
N SER A 196 2.79 13.96 4.85
CA SER A 196 3.19 12.57 5.16
C SER A 196 2.29 11.51 4.53
N TRP A 197 1.11 11.88 4.02
CA TRP A 197 0.14 10.95 3.42
C TRP A 197 0.23 10.97 1.89
N GLU A 198 0.66 12.10 1.32
CA GLU A 198 0.58 12.37 -0.11
C GLU A 198 1.48 11.48 -0.97
N THR A 199 2.52 10.87 -0.40
CA THR A 199 3.51 10.10 -1.16
C THR A 199 3.56 8.63 -0.73
N VAL A 200 3.89 7.78 -1.69
CA VAL A 200 3.94 6.31 -1.61
C VAL A 200 5.14 5.84 -2.45
N PRO A 201 5.84 4.75 -2.06
CA PRO A 201 6.93 4.18 -2.86
C PRO A 201 6.52 3.92 -4.32
N VAL A 202 7.42 4.22 -5.24
CA VAL A 202 7.29 3.86 -6.66
C VAL A 202 8.27 2.73 -6.94
N ILE A 203 7.74 1.56 -7.31
CA ILE A 203 8.50 0.32 -7.45
C ILE A 203 8.44 -0.11 -8.92
N ALA A 204 9.61 -0.29 -9.52
CA ALA A 204 9.72 -0.82 -10.87
C ALA A 204 9.51 -2.34 -10.86
N ALA A 205 8.65 -2.83 -11.76
CA ALA A 205 8.54 -4.25 -12.04
C ALA A 205 9.60 -4.66 -13.07
N PHE A 206 10.49 -5.58 -12.71
CA PHE A 206 11.58 -6.03 -13.58
C PHE A 206 11.28 -7.38 -14.23
N PRO A 207 11.76 -7.63 -15.45
CA PRO A 207 11.55 -8.90 -16.13
C PRO A 207 12.24 -10.06 -15.40
N ARG A 208 11.51 -11.16 -15.20
CA ARG A 208 11.97 -12.45 -14.68
C ARG A 208 11.39 -13.56 -15.59
N GLY A 209 12.17 -13.98 -16.58
CA GLY A 209 11.67 -14.86 -17.65
C GLY A 209 10.59 -14.15 -18.47
N ASP A 210 9.43 -14.80 -18.62
CA ASP A 210 8.27 -14.25 -19.33
C ASP A 210 7.35 -13.40 -18.43
N GLN A 211 7.76 -13.15 -17.19
CA GLN A 211 6.99 -12.41 -16.19
C GLN A 211 7.69 -11.11 -15.79
N PHE A 212 6.97 -10.23 -15.10
CA PHE A 212 7.50 -9.04 -14.45
C PHE A 212 7.26 -9.14 -12.96
N VAL A 213 8.26 -8.76 -12.17
CA VAL A 213 8.24 -8.93 -10.72
C VAL A 213 8.59 -7.63 -10.03
N ALA A 214 7.79 -7.24 -9.05
CA ALA A 214 8.06 -6.11 -8.16
C ALA A 214 8.05 -6.59 -6.71
N ASP A 215 9.11 -6.30 -5.94
CA ASP A 215 9.13 -6.52 -4.50
C ASP A 215 8.22 -5.47 -3.84
N ILE A 216 7.16 -5.94 -3.17
CA ILE A 216 6.15 -5.06 -2.56
C ILE A 216 6.34 -4.97 -1.05
N GLY A 217 7.47 -5.47 -0.53
CA GLY A 217 7.84 -5.51 0.87
C GLY A 217 7.27 -6.71 1.61
N GLN A 218 7.71 -6.89 2.87
CA GLN A 218 7.31 -8.02 3.72
C GLN A 218 7.54 -9.39 3.05
N GLY A 219 8.62 -9.55 2.30
CA GLY A 219 8.95 -10.81 1.63
C GLY A 219 7.96 -11.26 0.55
N VAL A 220 7.04 -10.38 0.14
CA VAL A 220 6.05 -10.63 -0.93
C VAL A 220 6.47 -9.89 -2.18
N GLU A 221 6.30 -10.54 -3.32
CA GLU A 221 6.43 -9.91 -4.63
C GLU A 221 5.08 -9.92 -5.35
N LEU A 222 4.81 -8.86 -6.11
CA LEU A 222 3.78 -8.87 -7.14
C LEU A 222 4.38 -9.47 -8.41
N ILE A 223 3.76 -10.52 -8.92
CA ILE A 223 4.12 -11.15 -10.20
C ILE A 223 3.05 -10.80 -11.22
N TRP A 224 3.46 -10.19 -12.32
CA TRP A 224 2.61 -9.91 -13.47
C TRP A 224 3.01 -10.80 -14.64
N THR A 225 2.03 -11.47 -15.25
CA THR A 225 2.23 -12.31 -16.43
C THR A 225 1.47 -11.70 -17.60
N PRO A 226 2.17 -11.21 -18.65
CA PRO A 226 1.54 -10.71 -19.86
C PRO A 226 0.60 -11.72 -20.48
N ALA A 227 -0.50 -11.25 -21.07
CA ALA A 227 -1.30 -12.08 -21.96
C ALA A 227 -0.50 -12.41 -23.22
N ALA A 228 -0.57 -13.68 -23.66
CA ALA A 228 0.08 -14.12 -24.90
C ALA A 228 -0.50 -13.41 -26.15
N ASP A 229 -1.81 -13.13 -26.13
CA ASP A 229 -2.48 -12.27 -27.10
C ASP A 229 -3.25 -11.16 -26.35
N PRO A 230 -2.92 -9.87 -26.57
CA PRO A 230 -3.66 -8.74 -25.99
C PRO A 230 -5.15 -8.70 -26.34
N ASN A 231 -5.59 -9.41 -27.39
CA ASN A 231 -7.00 -9.49 -27.79
C ASN A 231 -7.76 -10.66 -27.14
N GLU A 232 -7.04 -11.62 -26.55
CA GLU A 232 -7.62 -12.81 -25.91
C GLU A 232 -7.20 -12.91 -24.43
N VAL A 233 -7.29 -11.80 -23.70
CA VAL A 233 -6.98 -11.78 -22.27
C VAL A 233 -8.03 -12.56 -21.49
N LEU A 234 -7.62 -13.67 -20.87
CA LEU A 234 -8.46 -14.41 -19.93
C LEU A 234 -8.79 -13.51 -18.73
N GLY A 235 -10.07 -13.43 -18.37
CA GLY A 235 -10.51 -12.61 -17.25
C GLY A 235 -9.98 -13.11 -15.91
N ILE A 236 -9.83 -12.20 -14.94
CA ILE A 236 -9.48 -12.57 -13.57
C ILE A 236 -10.65 -13.36 -12.96
N PRO A 237 -10.44 -14.61 -12.52
CA PRO A 237 -11.52 -15.43 -11.97
C PRO A 237 -12.02 -14.86 -10.64
N ALA A 238 -13.31 -15.03 -10.34
CA ALA A 238 -13.85 -14.68 -9.03
C ALA A 238 -13.32 -15.61 -7.94
N LEU A 239 -13.11 -15.09 -6.74
CA LEU A 239 -12.79 -15.90 -5.56
C LEU A 239 -14.06 -16.60 -5.06
N GLU A 240 -14.03 -17.92 -4.99
CA GLU A 240 -15.17 -18.70 -4.52
C GLU A 240 -15.43 -18.43 -3.03
N GLY A 241 -16.70 -18.20 -2.67
CA GLY A 241 -17.09 -17.88 -1.30
C GLY A 241 -16.65 -16.50 -0.82
N ALA A 242 -16.18 -15.63 -1.72
CA ALA A 242 -15.79 -14.27 -1.36
C ALA A 242 -16.95 -13.48 -0.72
N PRO A 243 -16.68 -12.68 0.32
CA PRO A 243 -17.69 -11.82 0.92
C PRO A 243 -18.11 -10.74 -0.07
N ALA A 244 -19.37 -10.31 0.02
CA ALA A 244 -19.85 -9.17 -0.75
C ALA A 244 -19.15 -7.90 -0.26
N LEU A 245 -18.46 -7.20 -1.16
CA LEU A 245 -17.80 -5.95 -0.84
C LEU A 245 -18.80 -4.78 -0.82
N PRO A 246 -18.80 -3.95 0.24
CA PRO A 246 -19.58 -2.73 0.26
C PRO A 246 -19.03 -1.70 -0.75
N ALA A 247 -19.78 -0.61 -0.94
CA ALA A 247 -19.28 0.51 -1.70
C ALA A 247 -18.02 1.11 -1.05
N VAL A 248 -16.94 1.23 -1.82
CA VAL A 248 -15.67 1.76 -1.33
C VAL A 248 -15.60 3.28 -1.53
N TRP A 249 -15.24 3.98 -0.45
CA TRP A 249 -15.20 5.44 -0.40
C TRP A 249 -13.79 5.94 -0.05
N VAL A 250 -13.48 7.15 -0.53
CA VAL A 250 -12.30 7.93 -0.15
C VAL A 250 -12.73 8.99 0.86
N TYR A 251 -12.33 8.78 2.11
CA TYR A 251 -12.74 9.61 3.24
C TYR A 251 -11.86 10.85 3.38
N PRO A 252 -12.45 12.02 3.72
CA PRO A 252 -11.67 13.18 4.11
C PRO A 252 -10.95 12.89 5.44
N PRO A 253 -9.76 13.46 5.67
CA PRO A 253 -8.91 13.14 6.80
C PRO A 253 -9.35 13.85 8.10
N THR A 254 -10.58 13.59 8.56
CA THR A 254 -11.25 14.26 9.68
C THR A 254 -11.61 13.29 10.82
N GLU A 255 -11.77 13.81 12.04
CA GLU A 255 -12.22 13.00 13.19
C GLU A 255 -13.58 12.32 12.95
N LYS A 256 -14.47 12.97 12.19
CA LYS A 256 -15.76 12.38 11.82
C LYS A 256 -15.58 11.12 10.96
N SER A 257 -14.61 11.10 10.05
CA SER A 257 -14.28 9.91 9.28
C SER A 257 -13.76 8.78 10.17
N ASP A 258 -12.95 9.11 11.18
CA ASP A 258 -12.41 8.11 12.12
C ASP A 258 -13.51 7.46 12.97
N GLN A 259 -14.53 8.24 13.34
CA GLN A 259 -15.71 7.73 14.06
C GLN A 259 -16.54 6.79 13.18
N ILE A 260 -16.65 7.07 11.89
CA ILE A 260 -17.39 6.22 10.93
C ILE A 260 -16.64 4.90 10.69
N LEU A 261 -15.32 4.94 10.51
CA LEU A 261 -14.50 3.76 10.16
C LEU A 261 -14.08 2.91 11.37
N VAL A 262 -14.36 3.34 12.59
CA VAL A 262 -14.07 2.63 13.85
C VAL A 262 -12.61 2.14 13.93
N ASN A 263 -11.73 3.02 14.42
CA ASN A 263 -10.27 2.81 14.51
C ASN A 263 -9.63 2.46 13.16
N PRO A 264 -9.68 3.37 12.16
CA PRO A 264 -8.99 3.14 10.91
C PRO A 264 -7.47 3.18 11.09
N VAL A 265 -6.76 2.34 10.34
CA VAL A 265 -5.34 2.53 10.03
C VAL A 265 -5.23 3.70 9.05
N HIS A 266 -4.20 4.54 9.20
CA HIS A 266 -3.97 5.71 8.37
C HIS A 266 -2.65 5.60 7.58
N PRO A 267 -2.52 6.28 6.44
CA PRO A 267 -1.20 6.53 5.86
C PRO A 267 -0.30 7.25 6.88
N PRO A 268 1.03 7.03 6.87
CA PRO A 268 1.78 6.18 5.95
C PRO A 268 1.91 4.72 6.43
N GLU A 269 1.10 4.23 7.38
CA GLU A 269 1.25 2.90 7.98
C GLU A 269 0.83 1.75 7.05
N TYR A 270 0.37 2.06 5.83
CA TYR A 270 -0.01 1.06 4.83
C TYR A 270 1.20 0.42 4.19
N GLN A 271 1.10 -0.86 3.87
CA GLN A 271 2.00 -1.52 2.94
C GLN A 271 1.47 -1.29 1.52
N ASP A 272 1.75 -0.12 0.96
CA ASP A 272 1.26 0.27 -0.36
C ASP A 272 2.36 0.83 -1.25
N ALA A 273 2.16 0.68 -2.56
CA ALA A 273 3.13 1.06 -3.57
C ALA A 273 2.42 1.43 -4.88
N ILE A 274 3.06 2.30 -5.65
CA ILE A 274 2.78 2.43 -7.09
C ILE A 274 3.76 1.50 -7.80
N ILE A 275 3.24 0.51 -8.51
CA ILE A 275 4.02 -0.37 -9.37
C ILE A 275 4.00 0.20 -10.78
N TRP A 276 5.17 0.41 -11.38
CA TRP A 276 5.30 0.83 -12.76
C TRP A 276 6.13 -0.19 -13.55
N PHE A 277 5.86 -0.29 -14.85
CA PHE A 277 6.43 -1.31 -15.73
C PHE A 277 7.34 -0.62 -16.76
N PRO A 278 8.67 -0.63 -16.57
CA PRO A 278 9.59 0.04 -17.49
C PRO A 278 9.59 -0.65 -18.86
N SER A 279 9.64 0.16 -19.93
CA SER A 279 9.74 -0.32 -21.32
C SER A 279 8.58 -1.19 -21.79
N THR A 280 7.40 -1.05 -21.16
CA THR A 280 6.15 -1.67 -21.61
C THR A 280 5.05 -0.61 -21.74
N ASP A 281 3.94 -0.96 -22.39
CA ASP A 281 2.74 -0.11 -22.48
C ASP A 281 1.76 -0.33 -21.31
N ILE A 282 2.17 -1.09 -20.29
CA ILE A 282 1.33 -1.40 -19.14
C ILE A 282 1.26 -0.16 -18.24
N GLN A 283 0.06 0.27 -17.92
CA GLN A 283 -0.14 1.42 -17.05
C GLN A 283 0.33 1.12 -15.62
N PRO A 284 0.97 2.10 -14.95
CA PRO A 284 1.27 1.98 -13.54
C PRO A 284 0.01 1.76 -12.71
N ILE A 285 0.12 0.89 -11.71
CA ILE A 285 -0.97 0.52 -10.80
C ILE A 285 -0.59 0.89 -9.38
N TYR A 286 -1.58 1.28 -8.58
CA TYR A 286 -1.39 1.40 -7.13
C TYR A 286 -1.93 0.13 -6.49
N ILE A 287 -1.22 -0.38 -5.50
CA ILE A 287 -1.64 -1.52 -4.69
C ILE A 287 -1.48 -1.18 -3.21
N ALA A 288 -2.38 -1.68 -2.38
CA ALA A 288 -2.21 -1.78 -0.94
C ALA A 288 -2.32 -3.26 -0.53
N LEU A 289 -1.26 -3.80 0.05
CA LEU A 289 -1.15 -5.18 0.49
C LEU A 289 -1.70 -5.35 1.91
N SER A 290 -2.47 -6.42 2.10
CA SER A 290 -2.87 -6.94 3.40
C SER A 290 -2.59 -8.43 3.42
N LEU A 291 -1.71 -8.84 4.32
CA LEU A 291 -1.50 -10.25 4.63
C LEU A 291 -2.49 -10.64 5.72
N ARG A 292 -3.25 -11.69 5.47
CA ARG A 292 -4.22 -12.22 6.42
C ARG A 292 -3.51 -13.21 7.33
N ASP A 293 -3.54 -12.93 8.63
CA ASP A 293 -3.13 -13.89 9.65
C ASP A 293 -4.03 -15.12 9.59
N GLU A 294 -3.43 -16.27 9.35
CA GLU A 294 -4.15 -17.53 9.34
C GLU A 294 -4.63 -17.91 10.74
N PRO A 295 -5.76 -18.64 10.86
CA PRO A 295 -6.16 -19.24 12.12
C PRO A 295 -5.05 -20.11 12.70
N GLY A 296 -4.72 -19.91 13.98
CA GLY A 296 -3.67 -20.68 14.64
C GLY A 296 -4.03 -21.09 16.06
N VAL A 297 -3.22 -21.98 16.62
CA VAL A 297 -3.34 -22.49 17.98
C VAL A 297 -2.27 -21.84 18.83
N VAL A 298 -2.64 -21.37 20.02
CA VAL A 298 -1.69 -20.74 20.94
C VAL A 298 -0.69 -21.77 21.49
N THR A 299 0.59 -21.46 21.35
CA THR A 299 1.74 -22.21 21.88
C THR A 299 2.56 -21.31 22.81
N GLY A 300 3.64 -21.85 23.39
CA GLY A 300 4.53 -21.11 24.29
C GLY A 300 4.15 -21.19 25.76
N GLN A 301 5.10 -20.87 26.65
CA GLN A 301 4.95 -20.98 28.10
C GLN A 301 4.59 -19.66 28.78
N GLY A 302 4.97 -18.53 28.18
CA GLY A 302 5.02 -17.24 28.86
C GLY A 302 6.14 -17.22 29.91
N GLN A 303 6.22 -16.12 30.65
CA GLN A 303 7.22 -15.93 31.70
C GLN A 303 6.56 -15.64 33.04
N GLU A 304 7.23 -16.02 34.12
CA GLU A 304 6.84 -15.59 35.46
C GLU A 304 7.14 -14.08 35.59
N VAL A 305 6.12 -13.31 35.98
CA VAL A 305 6.24 -11.86 36.15
C VAL A 305 6.09 -11.50 37.62
N THR A 306 7.01 -10.69 38.13
CA THR A 306 6.99 -10.20 39.53
C THR A 306 6.86 -8.69 39.57
N GLY A 307 6.17 -8.15 40.57
CA GLY A 307 5.99 -6.70 40.70
C GLY A 307 5.00 -6.12 39.69
N ILE A 308 5.30 -4.93 39.15
CA ILE A 308 4.45 -4.23 38.19
C ILE A 308 4.78 -4.74 36.79
N TRP A 309 3.91 -5.57 36.22
CA TRP A 309 4.15 -6.29 34.97
C TRP A 309 4.47 -5.36 33.79
N LEU A 310 3.65 -4.33 33.56
CA LEU A 310 3.83 -3.42 32.42
C LEU A 310 4.82 -2.28 32.67
N ALA A 311 5.59 -2.30 33.77
CA ALA A 311 6.60 -1.28 34.03
C ALA A 311 7.70 -1.26 32.95
N ASP A 312 8.03 -2.44 32.40
CA ASP A 312 9.08 -2.60 31.38
C ASP A 312 8.53 -2.66 29.94
N ALA A 313 7.23 -2.42 29.74
CA ALA A 313 6.63 -2.36 28.40
C ALA A 313 7.22 -1.24 27.51
N GLY A 314 7.89 -0.26 28.10
CA GLY A 314 8.61 0.80 27.40
C GLY A 314 10.11 0.54 27.22
N ARG A 315 10.59 -0.70 27.44
CA ARG A 315 12.01 -1.06 27.47
C ARG A 315 12.24 -2.38 26.71
N GLU A 316 13.49 -2.61 26.33
CA GLU A 316 13.95 -3.86 25.69
C GLU A 316 12.97 -4.35 24.60
N LEU A 317 12.46 -5.58 24.69
CA LEU A 317 11.51 -6.17 23.73
C LEU A 317 10.04 -6.05 24.19
N GLY A 318 9.79 -5.24 25.22
CA GLY A 318 8.49 -5.16 25.90
C GLY A 318 8.36 -6.13 27.07
N ALA A 319 7.23 -6.04 27.79
CA ALA A 319 6.93 -6.92 28.91
C ALA A 319 6.47 -8.29 28.39
N PRO A 320 7.01 -9.41 28.88
CA PRO A 320 6.66 -10.73 28.37
C PRO A 320 5.22 -11.11 28.69
N VAL A 321 4.64 -12.06 27.95
CA VAL A 321 3.34 -12.64 28.29
C VAL A 321 3.43 -13.39 29.63
N PRO A 322 2.59 -13.08 30.64
CA PRO A 322 2.59 -13.79 31.92
C PRO A 322 2.21 -15.27 31.73
N SER A 323 2.95 -16.17 32.37
CA SER A 323 2.73 -17.63 32.27
C SER A 323 1.31 -18.04 32.66
N GLN A 324 0.71 -17.43 33.68
CA GLN A 324 -0.67 -17.71 34.07
C GLN A 324 -1.72 -17.27 33.04
N ILE A 325 -1.37 -16.34 32.14
CA ILE A 325 -2.21 -15.95 31.00
C ILE A 325 -1.94 -16.87 29.81
N ALA A 326 -0.69 -17.23 29.57
CA ALA A 326 -0.32 -18.24 28.59
C ALA A 326 -1.07 -19.56 28.84
N ASP A 327 -1.10 -20.05 30.08
CA ASP A 327 -1.81 -21.28 30.48
C ASP A 327 -3.30 -21.27 30.13
N GLN A 328 -3.97 -20.11 30.24
CA GLN A 328 -5.39 -19.97 29.91
C GLN A 328 -5.67 -19.96 28.40
N LEU A 329 -4.67 -19.60 27.61
CA LEU A 329 -4.80 -19.43 26.16
C LEU A 329 -4.22 -20.62 25.39
N ARG A 330 -3.20 -21.30 25.93
CA ARG A 330 -2.47 -22.39 25.30
C ARG A 330 -3.42 -23.50 24.82
N GLY A 331 -3.20 -23.96 23.59
CA GLY A 331 -4.02 -24.99 22.96
C GLY A 331 -5.38 -24.49 22.42
N ARG A 332 -5.77 -23.24 22.68
CA ARG A 332 -6.96 -22.65 22.06
C ARG A 332 -6.64 -22.19 20.64
N ARG A 333 -7.59 -22.44 19.73
CA ARG A 333 -7.53 -21.98 18.34
C ARG A 333 -8.23 -20.62 18.21
N PHE A 334 -7.61 -19.71 17.47
CA PHE A 334 -8.16 -18.40 17.10
C PHE A 334 -8.23 -18.28 15.58
N ASN A 335 -9.17 -17.48 15.06
CA ASN A 335 -9.35 -17.29 13.62
C ASN A 335 -8.56 -16.11 13.06
N SER A 336 -8.02 -15.26 13.94
CA SER A 336 -7.20 -14.08 13.62
C SER A 336 -6.34 -13.69 14.83
N PHE A 337 -5.31 -12.86 14.63
CA PHE A 337 -4.52 -12.35 15.75
C PHE A 337 -5.31 -11.33 16.61
N ASP A 338 -6.30 -10.61 16.05
CA ASP A 338 -7.15 -9.71 16.85
C ASP A 338 -8.05 -10.48 17.81
N ASP A 339 -8.59 -11.65 17.41
CA ASP A 339 -9.36 -12.52 18.30
C ASP A 339 -8.51 -13.01 19.47
N PHE A 340 -7.26 -13.38 19.18
CA PHE A 340 -6.28 -13.72 20.21
C PHE A 340 -5.99 -12.52 21.12
N ARG A 341 -5.71 -11.33 20.57
CA ARG A 341 -5.47 -10.10 21.34
C ARG A 341 -6.63 -9.76 22.27
N ARG A 342 -7.88 -9.91 21.81
CA ARG A 342 -9.08 -9.71 22.63
C ARG A 342 -9.13 -10.70 23.79
N ALA A 343 -8.96 -11.98 23.50
CA ALA A 343 -8.96 -13.03 24.52
C ALA A 343 -7.82 -12.86 25.52
N PHE A 344 -6.65 -12.42 25.06
CA PHE A 344 -5.50 -12.09 25.91
C PHE A 344 -5.84 -11.01 26.93
N TRP A 345 -6.38 -9.86 26.49
CA TRP A 345 -6.75 -8.79 27.41
C TRP A 345 -7.91 -9.15 28.33
N THR A 346 -8.86 -9.97 27.86
CA THR A 346 -9.93 -10.50 28.73
C THR A 346 -9.37 -11.42 29.81
N ALA A 347 -8.40 -12.27 29.50
CA ALA A 347 -7.74 -13.13 30.49
C ALA A 347 -6.97 -12.29 31.53
N VAL A 348 -6.21 -11.28 31.08
CA VAL A 348 -5.52 -10.33 31.97
C VAL A 348 -6.52 -9.59 32.89
N GLY A 349 -7.63 -9.11 32.33
CA GLY A 349 -8.66 -8.41 33.09
C GLY A 349 -9.40 -9.29 34.10
N SER A 350 -9.35 -10.62 33.93
CA SER A 350 -9.97 -11.60 34.82
C SER A 350 -9.01 -12.16 35.87
N ASP A 351 -7.70 -11.99 35.68
CA ASP A 351 -6.68 -12.38 36.65
C ASP A 351 -6.59 -11.36 37.79
N PRO A 352 -6.81 -11.73 39.06
CA PRO A 352 -6.89 -10.78 40.17
C PRO A 352 -5.55 -10.11 40.50
N VAL A 353 -4.42 -10.75 40.18
CA VAL A 353 -3.08 -10.20 40.46
C VAL A 353 -2.69 -9.18 39.41
N LEU A 354 -2.94 -9.48 38.12
CA LEU A 354 -2.62 -8.59 37.00
C LEU A 354 -3.64 -7.45 36.90
N SER A 355 -4.94 -7.74 36.96
CA SER A 355 -5.99 -6.71 36.85
C SER A 355 -5.91 -5.68 37.97
N GLY A 356 -5.46 -6.07 39.17
CA GLY A 356 -5.24 -5.19 40.32
C GLY A 356 -4.18 -4.10 40.08
N GLN A 357 -3.37 -4.21 39.02
CA GLN A 357 -2.36 -3.22 38.65
C GLN A 357 -2.94 -2.08 37.78
N PHE A 358 -4.18 -2.21 37.31
CA PHE A 358 -4.82 -1.27 36.40
C PHE A 358 -5.87 -0.41 37.10
N ASN A 359 -6.05 0.82 36.61
CA ASN A 359 -7.16 1.66 37.06
C ASN A 359 -8.51 1.10 36.56
N GLU A 360 -9.60 1.58 37.16
CA GLU A 360 -10.97 1.11 36.87
C GLU A 360 -11.35 1.22 35.38
N ARG A 361 -10.88 2.25 34.68
CA ARG A 361 -11.15 2.42 33.24
C ARG A 361 -10.50 1.30 32.44
N ASN A 362 -9.20 1.08 32.64
CA ASN A 362 -8.46 0.03 31.96
C ASN A 362 -9.00 -1.36 32.31
N ALA A 363 -9.42 -1.59 33.56
CA ALA A 363 -10.07 -2.84 33.95
C ALA A 363 -11.38 -3.08 33.16
N LYS A 364 -12.22 -2.03 32.99
CA LYS A 364 -13.45 -2.11 32.18
C LYS A 364 -13.17 -2.34 30.69
N ASP A 365 -12.11 -1.76 30.16
CA ASP A 365 -11.70 -1.93 28.77
C ASP A 365 -11.22 -3.37 28.52
N MET A 366 -10.36 -3.91 29.40
CA MET A 366 -9.88 -5.29 29.33
C MET A 366 -11.00 -6.33 29.49
N ALA A 367 -11.98 -6.08 30.36
CA ALA A 367 -13.16 -6.94 30.51
C ALA A 367 -14.00 -7.05 29.22
N LYS A 368 -13.84 -6.10 28.28
CA LYS A 368 -14.48 -6.10 26.95
C LYS A 368 -13.53 -6.54 25.82
N GLY A 369 -12.31 -6.98 26.16
CA GLY A 369 -11.27 -7.38 25.19
C GLY A 369 -10.52 -6.21 24.54
N PHE A 370 -10.69 -4.99 25.06
CA PHE A 370 -9.90 -3.84 24.61
C PHE A 370 -8.55 -3.81 25.34
N SER A 371 -7.52 -3.33 24.63
CA SER A 371 -6.20 -3.11 25.23
C SER A 371 -6.27 -1.94 26.23
N PRO A 372 -5.63 -2.05 27.40
CA PRO A 372 -5.58 -0.96 28.36
C PRO A 372 -4.79 0.24 27.82
N VAL A 373 -5.19 1.45 28.23
CA VAL A 373 -4.52 2.69 27.85
C VAL A 373 -3.18 2.82 28.59
N ALA A 374 -2.11 3.07 27.84
CA ALA A 374 -0.77 3.32 28.36
C ALA A 374 -0.66 4.72 29.01
N PRO A 375 0.39 5.00 29.82
CA PRO A 375 0.66 6.35 30.31
C PRO A 375 0.77 7.37 29.18
N SER A 376 0.30 8.60 29.39
CA SER A 376 0.28 9.62 28.32
C SER A 376 1.65 9.97 27.76
N THR A 377 2.71 9.82 28.56
CA THR A 377 4.11 10.03 28.16
C THR A 377 4.63 8.98 27.17
N GLU A 378 3.91 7.86 27.07
CA GLU A 378 4.22 6.69 26.26
C GLU A 378 3.32 6.57 25.01
N HIS A 379 2.47 7.58 24.76
CA HIS A 379 1.64 7.65 23.56
C HIS A 379 2.46 8.05 22.33
N ALA A 380 1.98 7.63 21.15
CA ALA A 380 2.50 8.07 19.87
C ALA A 380 1.35 8.52 18.96
N GLY A 381 1.08 9.83 18.99
CA GLY A 381 -0.08 10.40 18.28
C GLY A 381 -1.39 9.82 18.81
N LYS A 382 -2.17 9.16 17.94
CA LYS A 382 -3.43 8.50 18.31
C LYS A 382 -3.25 7.10 18.89
N ARG A 383 -2.05 6.52 18.81
CA ARG A 383 -1.73 5.23 19.42
C ARG A 383 -1.49 5.43 20.92
N ARG A 384 -2.47 4.98 21.72
CA ARG A 384 -2.58 5.29 23.15
C ARG A 384 -2.68 4.06 24.05
N ALA A 385 -2.97 2.90 23.48
CA ALA A 385 -3.12 1.65 24.23
C ALA A 385 -1.85 0.81 24.11
N TYR A 386 -1.65 -0.12 25.04
CA TYR A 386 -0.57 -1.10 24.91
C TYR A 386 -0.77 -1.98 23.66
N GLU A 387 0.32 -2.44 23.07
CA GLU A 387 0.32 -3.18 21.81
C GLU A 387 1.04 -4.51 22.00
N LEU A 388 0.51 -5.58 21.42
CA LEU A 388 1.21 -6.87 21.33
C LEU A 388 2.15 -6.80 20.13
N HIS A 389 3.42 -7.05 20.37
CA HIS A 389 4.50 -7.03 19.41
C HIS A 389 5.14 -8.41 19.31
N HIS A 390 5.44 -8.88 18.10
CA HIS A 390 6.21 -10.09 17.88
C HIS A 390 7.71 -9.78 18.05
N ILE A 391 8.38 -10.51 18.94
CA ILE A 391 9.79 -10.30 19.31
C ILE A 391 10.70 -10.67 18.14
N GLU A 392 10.62 -11.92 17.71
CA GLU A 392 11.01 -12.34 16.38
C GLU A 392 9.82 -11.97 15.48
N ALA A 393 10.05 -11.07 14.55
CA ALA A 393 8.97 -10.62 13.69
C ALA A 393 8.34 -11.83 12.99
N ILE A 394 7.02 -11.81 12.78
CA ILE A 394 6.34 -12.86 11.97
C ILE A 394 7.03 -12.98 10.61
N SER A 395 7.50 -11.83 10.15
CA SER A 395 8.35 -11.73 9.01
C SER A 395 9.54 -12.69 9.20
N GLU A 396 10.39 -12.51 10.20
CA GLU A 396 11.61 -13.29 10.52
C GLU A 396 11.44 -14.78 10.85
N GLY A 397 10.24 -15.35 10.67
CA GLY A 397 9.92 -16.74 11.00
C GLY A 397 9.34 -16.90 12.40
N GLY A 398 9.11 -15.78 13.09
CA GLY A 398 8.46 -15.75 14.39
C GLY A 398 7.04 -16.30 14.33
N ALA A 399 6.72 -17.21 15.24
CA ALA A 399 5.38 -17.80 15.27
C ALA A 399 4.31 -16.76 15.69
N VAL A 400 3.19 -16.74 14.97
CA VAL A 400 2.09 -15.77 15.15
C VAL A 400 1.41 -15.90 16.51
N TYR A 401 1.19 -17.14 16.97
CA TYR A 401 0.47 -17.46 18.21
C TYR A 401 1.36 -18.10 19.28
N ASP A 402 2.67 -18.04 19.12
CA ASP A 402 3.58 -18.43 20.18
C ASP A 402 3.72 -17.26 21.16
N VAL A 403 3.21 -17.43 22.38
CA VAL A 403 3.25 -16.36 23.38
C VAL A 403 4.67 -16.06 23.86
N ASP A 404 5.62 -16.97 23.66
CA ASP A 404 7.05 -16.73 23.95
C ASP A 404 7.67 -15.78 22.91
N ASN A 405 7.04 -15.67 21.73
CA ASN A 405 7.38 -14.72 20.70
C ASN A 405 6.64 -13.37 20.84
N LEU A 406 5.93 -13.14 21.95
CA LEU A 406 5.14 -11.92 22.14
C LEU A 406 5.64 -11.06 23.30
N GLY A 407 5.75 -9.76 23.04
CA GLY A 407 6.01 -8.71 24.02
C GLY A 407 4.89 -7.67 24.05
N VAL A 408 4.50 -7.23 25.24
CA VAL A 408 3.59 -6.10 25.43
C VAL A 408 4.40 -4.81 25.47
N THR A 409 4.11 -3.91 24.53
CA THR A 409 4.86 -2.67 24.34
C THR A 409 3.99 -1.44 24.52
N THR A 410 4.60 -0.31 24.87
CA THR A 410 3.96 1.00 24.71
C THR A 410 4.03 1.45 23.24
N PRO A 411 3.07 2.25 22.75
CA PRO A 411 3.10 2.76 21.37
C PRO A 411 4.40 3.46 20.99
N LYS A 412 4.91 4.31 21.90
CA LYS A 412 6.15 5.05 21.68
C LYS A 412 7.36 4.11 21.57
N HIS A 413 7.43 3.09 22.43
CA HIS A 413 8.52 2.13 22.42
C HIS A 413 8.44 1.19 21.21
N HIS A 414 7.24 0.73 20.85
CA HIS A 414 7.01 -0.10 19.66
C HIS A 414 7.51 0.59 18.38
N ILE A 415 7.23 1.89 18.21
CA ILE A 415 7.79 2.68 17.10
C ILE A 415 9.32 2.74 17.16
N GLY A 416 9.89 2.79 18.37
CA GLY A 416 11.33 2.78 18.57
C GLY A 416 12.00 1.48 18.15
N LEU A 417 11.34 0.34 18.37
CA LEU A 417 11.82 -0.98 17.95
C LEU A 417 11.89 -1.08 16.42
N HIS A 418 10.85 -0.64 15.72
CA HIS A 418 10.78 -0.63 14.25
C HIS A 418 11.64 0.44 13.55
N LYS A 419 12.34 1.30 14.31
CA LYS A 419 13.28 2.28 13.75
C LYS A 419 14.74 1.80 13.79
N LYS A 420 15.01 0.70 14.50
CA LYS A 420 16.36 0.20 14.77
C LYS A 420 16.69 -1.13 14.08
N GLY A 421 15.66 -1.86 13.63
CA GLY A 421 15.79 -2.80 12.51
C GLY A 421 15.69 -2.04 11.21
#